data_AF-A0A6H0XV33-F1
#
_entry.id   AF-A0A6H0XV33-F1
#
_cell.length_a   1.000
_cell.length_b   1.000
_cell.length_c   1.000
_cell.angle_alpha   90.00
_cell.angle_beta   90.00
_cell.angle_gamma   90.00
#
_symmetry.space_group_name_H-M   'P 1'
#
loop_
_entity.id
_entity.type
_entity.pdbx_description
1 polymer ?
#
loop_
_entity_poly.entity_id
_entity_poly.type
_entity_poly.pdbx_seq_one_letter_code
_entity_poly.pdbx_strand_id
1 'polypeptide(L)'
;MSFHSGILPREGFHADVVGSILKRTILNPILVVPALLAAKYHKDGQELSAKYLGRRGLNTLWFLAVWASLRVINSFLDRRALNNGVKDQYDWEKEVVLITGGSDGIGKHVALMLASRKIKVAVLDVQPLTYQAPPSLTYIKTDITNAESLANARQQITSHFGRAPTIIILNAGVCRGKPILSATAADVSLTFNVNVISNYTMMREFLPQMVKENHGMVVTVASSAAYVTAPKMADYAASKAAALSFHEGLTAELVSVYNAPRVRTAVVLQGYTKTALFQGFGVKEGFVAPPLEVDTVAEGIVRQVLSGESGQVVLPGVYKLMALHWRSMPNWMQHGARVGMNVMKNWNGRQVEGLLTEGAGEQGKGVVS
;
A
#
# COMPACT_ATOMS: atom_id res chain seq x y z
N MET A 1 1.78 20.07 1.09
CA MET A 1 3.13 19.48 1.25
C MET A 1 3.65 19.11 -0.13
N SER A 2 4.87 19.53 -0.48
CA SER A 2 5.51 19.14 -1.74
C SER A 2 6.08 17.73 -1.65
N PHE A 3 6.25 17.08 -2.79
CA PHE A 3 7.01 15.83 -2.88
C PHE A 3 8.47 16.06 -2.52
N HIS A 4 9.16 14.99 -2.11
CA HIS A 4 10.59 15.04 -1.83
C HIS A 4 11.37 15.41 -3.10
N SER A 5 12.31 16.33 -2.97
CA SER A 5 13.21 16.75 -4.07
C SER A 5 14.67 16.41 -3.81
N GLY A 6 14.98 15.73 -2.70
CA GLY A 6 16.35 15.34 -2.35
C GLY A 6 16.89 14.19 -3.22
N ILE A 7 18.22 14.15 -3.36
CA ILE A 7 18.92 13.09 -4.12
C ILE A 7 18.78 11.72 -3.44
N LEU A 8 18.82 11.70 -2.10
CA LEU A 8 18.60 10.51 -1.30
C LEU A 8 17.15 10.48 -0.75
N PRO A 9 16.56 9.29 -0.55
CA PRO A 9 15.32 9.12 0.20
C PRO A 9 15.39 9.72 1.62
N ARG A 10 14.24 9.94 2.25
CA ARG A 10 14.16 10.47 3.62
C ARG A 10 14.79 9.54 4.64
N GLU A 11 14.82 8.25 4.33
CA GLU A 11 15.42 7.16 5.10
C GLU A 11 16.94 7.04 4.90
N GLY A 12 17.55 7.93 4.10
CA GLY A 12 18.99 7.94 3.82
C GLY A 12 19.43 6.92 2.77
N PHE A 13 20.67 6.43 2.88
CA PHE A 13 21.24 5.47 1.92
C PHE A 13 20.95 4.03 2.34
N HIS A 14 20.05 3.36 1.61
CA HIS A 14 19.62 1.99 1.89
C HIS A 14 19.47 1.15 0.60
N ALA A 15 19.07 -0.12 0.72
CA ALA A 15 19.05 -1.10 -0.37
C ALA A 15 18.28 -0.64 -1.62
N ASP A 16 17.20 0.13 -1.46
CA ASP A 16 16.43 0.64 -2.60
C ASP A 16 17.21 1.68 -3.41
N VAL A 17 18.10 2.45 -2.78
CA VAL A 17 18.97 3.41 -3.48
C VAL A 17 19.91 2.67 -4.42
N VAL A 18 20.57 1.62 -3.92
CA VAL A 18 21.43 0.75 -4.74
C VAL A 18 20.62 0.07 -5.84
N GLY A 19 19.46 -0.50 -5.50
CA GLY A 19 18.57 -1.12 -6.47
C GLY A 19 18.10 -0.15 -7.57
N SER A 20 17.83 1.10 -7.22
CA SER A 20 17.45 2.16 -8.15
C SER A 20 18.60 2.54 -9.08
N ILE A 21 19.82 2.70 -8.55
CA ILE A 21 21.03 2.97 -9.34
C ILE A 21 21.30 1.85 -10.34
N LEU A 22 21.26 0.59 -9.89
CA LEU A 22 21.45 -0.58 -10.76
C LEU A 22 20.41 -0.62 -11.88
N LYS A 23 19.13 -0.36 -11.56
CA LYS A 23 18.02 -0.29 -12.54
C LYS A 23 18.22 0.79 -13.60
N ARG A 24 18.78 1.94 -13.23
CA ARG A 24 19.04 3.06 -14.16
C ARG A 24 20.32 2.90 -14.98
N THR A 25 21.24 2.04 -14.54
CA THR A 25 22.57 1.84 -15.15
C THR A 25 22.67 0.47 -15.83
N ILE A 26 23.32 -0.52 -15.18
CA ILE A 26 23.68 -1.81 -15.77
C ILE A 26 22.49 -2.75 -16.01
N LEU A 27 21.30 -2.40 -15.52
CA LEU A 27 20.07 -3.14 -15.74
C LEU A 27 19.07 -2.37 -16.62
N ASN A 28 19.49 -1.28 -17.26
CA ASN A 28 18.67 -0.49 -18.17
C ASN A 28 18.83 -0.99 -19.62
N PRO A 29 17.77 -1.52 -20.27
CA PRO A 29 17.91 -2.05 -21.62
C PRO A 29 18.28 -0.98 -22.65
N ILE A 30 17.92 0.29 -22.42
CA ILE A 30 18.28 1.42 -23.31
C ILE A 30 19.80 1.63 -23.35
N LEU A 31 20.51 1.30 -22.27
CA LEU A 31 21.98 1.41 -22.22
C LEU A 31 22.65 0.10 -22.63
N VAL A 32 22.16 -1.03 -22.10
CA VAL A 32 22.84 -2.32 -22.19
C VAL A 32 22.63 -2.99 -23.56
N VAL A 33 21.46 -2.86 -24.17
CA VAL A 33 21.18 -3.46 -25.49
C VAL A 33 22.02 -2.79 -26.59
N PRO A 34 22.06 -1.45 -26.72
CA PRO A 34 22.94 -0.80 -27.69
C PRO A 34 24.42 -1.09 -27.43
N ALA A 35 24.87 -1.12 -26.16
CA ALA A 35 26.24 -1.48 -25.82
C ALA A 35 26.58 -2.91 -26.30
N LEU A 36 25.67 -3.87 -26.13
CA LEU A 36 25.83 -5.23 -26.63
C LEU A 36 25.87 -5.28 -28.17
N LEU A 37 24.99 -4.54 -28.83
CA LEU A 37 24.95 -4.48 -30.30
C LEU A 37 26.22 -3.84 -30.86
N ALA A 38 26.70 -2.75 -30.25
CA ALA A 38 27.96 -2.11 -30.63
C ALA A 38 29.14 -3.06 -30.43
N ALA A 39 29.21 -3.76 -29.29
CA ALA A 39 30.26 -4.74 -29.01
C ALA A 39 30.28 -5.92 -29.99
N LYS A 40 29.12 -6.30 -30.55
CA LYS A 40 29.00 -7.43 -31.50
C LYS A 40 29.13 -7.05 -32.96
N TYR A 41 28.65 -5.87 -33.37
CA TYR A 41 28.43 -5.55 -34.77
C TYR A 41 29.14 -4.29 -35.27
N HIS A 42 29.68 -3.45 -34.38
CA HIS A 42 30.45 -2.26 -34.76
C HIS A 42 31.96 -2.53 -34.67
N LYS A 43 32.75 -2.10 -35.67
CA LYS A 43 34.20 -2.36 -35.72
C LYS A 43 34.92 -1.88 -34.45
N ASP A 44 34.74 -0.61 -34.09
CA ASP A 44 35.34 -0.03 -32.88
C ASP A 44 34.86 -0.73 -31.60
N GLY A 45 33.60 -1.20 -31.58
CA GLY A 45 33.02 -1.92 -30.45
C GLY A 45 33.57 -3.34 -30.31
N GLN A 46 33.86 -4.01 -31.42
CA GLN A 46 34.53 -5.32 -31.45
C GLN A 46 35.97 -5.20 -30.94
N GLU A 47 36.72 -4.17 -31.38
CA GLU A 47 38.08 -3.93 -30.89
C GLU A 47 38.12 -3.61 -29.40
N LEU A 48 37.24 -2.70 -28.93
CA LEU A 48 37.12 -2.35 -27.51
C LEU A 48 36.69 -3.55 -26.66
N SER A 49 35.72 -4.34 -27.13
CA SER A 49 35.26 -5.51 -26.39
C SER A 49 36.30 -6.63 -26.34
N ALA A 50 37.05 -6.85 -27.43
CA ALA A 50 38.18 -7.78 -27.45
C ALA A 50 39.28 -7.34 -26.48
N LYS A 51 39.57 -6.03 -26.42
CA LYS A 51 40.61 -5.46 -25.55
C LYS A 51 40.26 -5.46 -24.06
N TYR A 52 39.02 -5.13 -23.70
CA TYR A 52 38.64 -4.89 -22.29
C TYR A 52 37.66 -5.90 -21.67
N LEU A 53 36.77 -6.50 -22.46
CA LEU A 53 35.71 -7.39 -21.95
C LEU A 53 36.06 -8.88 -22.13
N GLY A 54 36.70 -9.21 -23.24
CA GLY A 54 36.90 -10.59 -23.68
C GLY A 54 35.58 -11.38 -23.83
N ARG A 55 35.67 -12.70 -24.01
CA ARG A 55 34.50 -13.57 -24.19
C ARG A 55 33.58 -13.61 -22.96
N ARG A 56 34.17 -13.60 -21.76
CA ARG A 56 33.41 -13.63 -20.49
C ARG A 56 32.61 -12.33 -20.30
N GLY A 57 33.23 -11.17 -20.50
CA GLY A 57 32.54 -9.89 -20.40
C GLY A 57 31.43 -9.72 -21.43
N LEU A 58 31.63 -10.20 -22.67
CA LEU A 58 30.60 -10.19 -23.70
C LEU A 58 29.39 -11.08 -23.32
N ASN A 59 29.63 -12.24 -22.72
CA ASN A 59 28.57 -13.11 -22.20
C ASN A 59 27.82 -12.43 -21.04
N THR A 60 28.53 -11.81 -20.09
CA THR A 60 27.91 -11.05 -19.00
C THR A 60 27.04 -9.91 -19.54
N LEU A 61 27.54 -9.15 -20.51
CA LEU A 61 26.79 -8.07 -21.16
C LEU A 61 25.53 -8.60 -21.85
N TRP A 62 25.63 -9.77 -22.51
CA TRP A 62 24.48 -10.44 -23.09
C TRP A 62 23.44 -10.85 -22.03
N PHE A 63 23.86 -11.47 -20.92
CA PHE A 63 22.96 -11.83 -19.82
C PHE A 63 22.29 -10.60 -19.22
N LEU A 64 23.03 -9.50 -19.02
CA LEU A 64 22.47 -8.25 -18.52
C LEU A 64 21.45 -7.66 -19.49
N ALA A 65 21.71 -7.69 -20.81
CA ALA A 65 20.79 -7.20 -21.83
C ALA A 65 19.48 -8.01 -21.86
N VAL A 66 19.59 -9.34 -21.83
CA VAL A 66 18.43 -10.25 -21.77
C VAL A 66 17.63 -10.00 -20.49
N TRP A 67 18.29 -10.00 -19.34
CA TRP A 67 17.64 -9.78 -18.05
C TRP A 67 16.99 -8.40 -17.92
N ALA A 68 17.64 -7.35 -18.44
CA ALA A 68 17.10 -6.00 -18.49
C ALA A 68 15.84 -5.92 -19.37
N SER A 69 15.88 -6.57 -20.54
CA SER A 69 14.76 -6.61 -21.48
C SER A 69 13.58 -7.39 -20.91
N LEU A 70 13.83 -8.59 -20.35
CA LEU A 70 12.81 -9.40 -19.68
C LEU A 70 12.12 -8.64 -18.56
N ARG A 71 12.86 -7.83 -17.78
CA ARG A 71 12.26 -7.01 -16.72
C ARG A 71 11.30 -5.94 -17.27
N VAL A 72 11.67 -5.28 -18.37
CA VAL A 72 10.81 -4.26 -19.00
C VAL A 72 9.57 -4.90 -19.61
N ILE A 73 9.73 -6.05 -20.28
CA ILE A 73 8.60 -6.83 -20.79
C ILE A 73 7.68 -7.26 -19.65
N ASN A 74 8.23 -7.82 -18.56
CA ASN A 74 7.47 -8.21 -17.39
C ASN A 74 6.72 -7.02 -16.78
N SER A 75 7.38 -5.88 -16.59
CA SER A 75 6.73 -4.67 -16.07
C SER A 75 5.60 -4.16 -16.96
N PHE A 76 5.74 -4.30 -18.28
CA PHE A 76 4.69 -3.96 -19.24
C PHE A 76 3.49 -4.92 -19.14
N LEU A 77 3.77 -6.23 -19.07
CA LEU A 77 2.74 -7.26 -18.92
C LEU A 77 2.01 -7.13 -17.57
N ASP A 78 2.73 -6.90 -16.47
CA ASP A 78 2.16 -6.65 -15.14
C ASP A 78 1.24 -5.42 -15.17
N ARG A 79 1.71 -4.29 -15.71
CA ARG A 79 0.92 -3.08 -15.84
C ARG A 79 -0.34 -3.33 -16.69
N ARG A 80 -0.21 -4.04 -17.80
CA ARG A 80 -1.34 -4.39 -18.67
C ARG A 80 -2.35 -5.28 -17.93
N ALA A 81 -1.89 -6.29 -17.21
CA ALA A 81 -2.73 -7.23 -16.47
C ALA A 81 -3.50 -6.53 -15.35
N LEU A 82 -2.80 -5.75 -14.52
CA LEU A 82 -3.42 -5.01 -13.41
C LEU A 82 -4.43 -3.95 -13.89
N ASN A 83 -4.23 -3.40 -15.08
CA ASN A 83 -5.14 -2.41 -15.67
C ASN A 83 -6.15 -3.03 -16.65
N ASN A 84 -6.31 -4.35 -16.65
CA ASN A 84 -7.27 -5.09 -17.48
C ASN A 84 -7.14 -4.82 -18.99
N GLY A 85 -5.97 -4.37 -19.44
CA GLY A 85 -5.72 -3.95 -20.82
C GLY A 85 -6.52 -2.74 -21.30
N VAL A 86 -7.27 -2.07 -20.42
CA VAL A 86 -8.10 -0.88 -20.73
C VAL A 86 -7.49 0.37 -20.13
N LYS A 87 -7.80 1.53 -20.70
CA LYS A 87 -7.42 2.85 -20.15
C LYS A 87 -8.60 3.49 -19.42
N ASP A 88 -8.29 4.31 -18.43
CA ASP A 88 -9.27 5.18 -17.78
C ASP A 88 -8.68 6.59 -17.69
N GLN A 89 -9.54 7.61 -17.64
CA GLN A 89 -9.11 9.01 -17.61
C GLN A 89 -9.62 9.66 -16.32
N TYR A 90 -8.70 10.31 -15.60
CA TYR A 90 -8.99 11.03 -14.37
C TYR A 90 -8.94 12.53 -14.64
N ASP A 91 -10.00 13.23 -14.27
CA ASP A 91 -10.07 14.69 -14.29
C ASP A 91 -9.95 15.17 -12.85
N TRP A 92 -8.72 15.44 -12.41
CA TRP A 92 -8.37 15.69 -11.00
C TRP A 92 -9.15 16.84 -10.34
N GLU A 93 -9.73 17.77 -11.12
CA GLU A 93 -10.60 18.84 -10.61
C GLU A 93 -12.01 18.35 -10.27
N LYS A 94 -12.44 17.26 -10.91
CA LYS A 94 -13.74 16.60 -10.70
C LYS A 94 -13.66 15.41 -9.74
N GLU A 95 -12.48 14.82 -9.57
CA GLU A 95 -12.29 13.69 -8.67
C GLU A 95 -12.57 14.04 -7.20
N VAL A 96 -13.17 13.10 -6.48
CA VAL A 96 -13.43 13.19 -5.04
C VAL A 96 -12.75 12.02 -4.36
N VAL A 97 -11.75 12.31 -3.53
CA VAL A 97 -11.00 11.31 -2.77
C VAL A 97 -11.58 11.17 -1.37
N LEU A 98 -12.06 9.98 -1.04
CA LEU A 98 -12.43 9.59 0.31
C LEU A 98 -11.25 8.87 0.98
N ILE A 99 -10.82 9.31 2.16
CA ILE A 99 -9.78 8.63 2.94
C ILE A 99 -10.25 8.36 4.36
N THR A 100 -10.13 7.10 4.79
CA THR A 100 -10.41 6.71 6.18
C THR A 100 -9.17 6.81 7.05
N GLY A 101 -9.30 7.16 8.32
CA GLY A 101 -8.15 7.32 9.23
C GLY A 101 -7.27 8.51 8.85
N GLY A 102 -7.88 9.59 8.34
CA GLY A 102 -7.17 10.75 7.80
C GLY A 102 -6.92 11.88 8.82
N SER A 103 -7.29 11.71 10.09
CA SER A 103 -7.05 12.73 11.13
C SER A 103 -5.60 12.81 11.59
N ASP A 104 -4.82 11.73 11.44
CA ASP A 104 -3.41 11.67 11.84
C ASP A 104 -2.60 10.65 11.00
N GLY A 105 -1.29 10.56 11.22
CA GLY A 105 -0.41 9.56 10.60
C GLY A 105 -0.36 9.63 9.07
N ILE A 106 -0.30 8.46 8.42
CA ILE A 106 -0.19 8.37 6.95
C ILE A 106 -1.39 9.03 6.27
N GLY A 107 -2.60 8.79 6.78
CA GLY A 107 -3.83 9.33 6.19
C GLY A 107 -3.86 10.85 6.14
N LYS A 108 -3.43 11.52 7.23
CA LYS A 108 -3.25 12.98 7.26
C LYS A 108 -2.33 13.48 6.16
N HIS A 109 -1.16 12.86 5.99
CA HIS A 109 -0.17 13.30 5.01
C HIS A 109 -0.68 13.09 3.58
N VAL A 110 -1.35 11.97 3.30
CA VAL A 110 -2.02 11.72 2.02
C VAL A 110 -3.08 12.79 1.74
N ALA A 111 -3.96 13.04 2.71
CA ALA A 111 -5.04 14.03 2.59
C ALA A 111 -4.50 15.44 2.30
N LEU A 112 -3.47 15.88 3.04
CA LEU A 112 -2.84 17.18 2.84
C LEU A 112 -2.08 17.29 1.51
N MET A 113 -1.44 16.22 1.04
CA MET A 113 -0.75 16.22 -0.25
C MET A 113 -1.74 16.31 -1.42
N LEU A 114 -2.87 15.61 -1.37
CA LEU A 114 -3.93 15.69 -2.37
C LEU A 114 -4.64 17.05 -2.32
N ALA A 115 -4.99 17.53 -1.12
CA ALA A 115 -5.62 18.84 -0.95
C ALA A 115 -4.72 19.99 -1.43
N SER A 116 -3.39 19.90 -1.23
CA SER A 116 -2.46 20.91 -1.77
C SER A 116 -2.39 20.96 -3.30
N ARG A 117 -2.95 19.97 -3.99
CA ARG A 117 -3.13 19.93 -5.45
C ARG A 117 -4.54 20.34 -5.88
N LYS A 118 -5.33 20.91 -4.95
CA LYS A 118 -6.73 21.31 -5.14
C LYS A 118 -7.69 20.15 -5.47
N ILE A 119 -7.26 18.91 -5.24
CA ILE A 119 -8.15 17.74 -5.34
C ILE A 119 -9.11 17.78 -4.15
N LYS A 120 -10.37 17.42 -4.39
CA LYS A 120 -11.42 17.35 -3.37
C LYS A 120 -11.18 16.13 -2.48
N VAL A 121 -11.07 16.34 -1.17
CA VAL A 121 -10.76 15.29 -0.21
C VAL A 121 -11.81 15.25 0.90
N ALA A 122 -12.41 14.09 1.13
CA ALA A 122 -13.22 13.80 2.31
C ALA A 122 -12.43 12.91 3.27
N VAL A 123 -12.26 13.36 4.51
CA VAL A 123 -11.62 12.59 5.58
C VAL A 123 -12.70 12.01 6.49
N LEU A 124 -12.69 10.69 6.64
CA LEU A 124 -13.50 9.98 7.64
C LEU A 124 -12.62 9.49 8.78
N ASP A 125 -12.95 9.89 10.00
CA ASP A 125 -12.26 9.43 11.20
C ASP A 125 -13.17 9.57 12.43
N VAL A 126 -12.95 8.73 13.43
CA VAL A 126 -13.61 8.85 14.73
C VAL A 126 -12.99 9.95 15.59
N GLN A 127 -11.73 10.31 15.31
CA GLN A 127 -10.99 11.36 15.99
C GLN A 127 -11.06 12.69 15.21
N PRO A 128 -11.02 13.84 15.91
CA PRO A 128 -10.90 15.14 15.25
C PRO A 128 -9.56 15.28 14.50
N LEU A 129 -9.52 16.15 13.50
CA LEU A 129 -8.28 16.43 12.75
C LEU A 129 -7.20 16.98 13.68
N THR A 130 -5.96 16.51 13.51
CA THR A 130 -4.76 17.07 14.17
C THR A 130 -4.14 18.24 13.40
N TYR A 131 -4.90 18.84 12.48
CA TYR A 131 -4.46 19.89 11.56
C TYR A 131 -5.65 20.71 11.08
N GLN A 132 -5.37 21.91 10.59
CA GLN A 132 -6.39 22.75 9.98
C GLN A 132 -6.74 22.24 8.58
N ALA A 133 -8.02 21.99 8.33
CA ALA A 133 -8.51 21.53 7.03
C ALA A 133 -8.30 22.60 5.94
N PRO A 134 -7.60 22.27 4.83
CA PRO A 134 -7.57 23.14 3.65
C PRO A 134 -8.95 23.28 2.99
N PRO A 135 -9.19 24.31 2.15
CA PRO A 135 -10.51 24.53 1.53
C PRO A 135 -11.04 23.38 0.66
N SER A 136 -10.15 22.58 0.05
CA SER A 136 -10.55 21.43 -0.76
C SER A 136 -10.73 20.15 0.07
N LEU A 137 -10.63 20.23 1.40
CA LEU A 137 -10.75 19.11 2.31
C LEU A 137 -11.92 19.33 3.26
N THR A 138 -12.80 18.33 3.36
CA THR A 138 -13.84 18.27 4.37
C THR A 138 -13.61 17.10 5.31
N TYR A 139 -13.90 17.30 6.59
CA TYR A 139 -13.83 16.28 7.63
C TYR A 139 -15.22 15.91 8.08
N ILE A 140 -15.49 14.61 8.17
CA ILE A 140 -16.75 14.07 8.68
C ILE A 140 -16.40 13.05 9.76
N LYS A 141 -16.91 13.29 10.97
CA LYS A 141 -16.75 12.33 12.07
C LYS A 141 -17.57 11.09 11.75
N THR A 142 -16.91 9.96 11.55
CA THR A 142 -17.56 8.73 11.09
C THR A 142 -16.90 7.50 11.71
N ASP A 143 -17.71 6.65 12.32
CA ASP A 143 -17.32 5.28 12.62
C ASP A 143 -17.54 4.40 11.38
N ILE A 144 -16.44 3.93 10.80
CA ILE A 144 -16.45 3.12 9.58
C ILE A 144 -16.93 1.67 9.82
N THR A 145 -17.12 1.28 11.07
CA THR A 145 -17.71 -0.02 11.43
C THR A 145 -19.24 0.02 11.45
N ASN A 146 -19.84 1.22 11.40
CA ASN A 146 -21.29 1.45 11.43
C ASN A 146 -21.81 1.84 10.03
N ALA A 147 -22.72 1.02 9.47
CA ALA A 147 -23.23 1.23 8.11
C ALA A 147 -24.06 2.53 7.94
N GLU A 148 -24.85 2.91 8.95
CA GLU A 148 -25.65 4.14 8.91
C GLU A 148 -24.75 5.39 8.91
N SER A 149 -23.67 5.34 9.68
CA SER A 149 -22.64 6.38 9.73
C SER A 149 -21.98 6.57 8.35
N LEU A 150 -21.74 5.49 7.62
CA LEU A 150 -21.21 5.53 6.25
C LEU A 150 -22.21 6.10 5.24
N ALA A 151 -23.48 5.72 5.33
CA ALA A 151 -24.53 6.25 4.48
C ALA A 151 -24.70 7.77 4.66
N ASN A 152 -24.71 8.23 5.92
CA ASN A 152 -24.73 9.66 6.25
C ASN A 152 -23.48 10.37 5.71
N ALA A 153 -22.29 9.79 5.87
CA ALA A 153 -21.06 10.34 5.32
C ALA A 153 -21.13 10.47 3.79
N ARG A 154 -21.61 9.45 3.06
CA ARG A 154 -21.80 9.52 1.60
C ARG A 154 -22.71 10.68 1.20
N GLN A 155 -23.81 10.89 1.91
CA GLN A 155 -24.73 11.99 1.63
C GLN A 155 -24.06 13.35 1.85
N GLN A 156 -23.34 13.53 2.96
CA GLN A 156 -22.63 14.78 3.26
C GLN A 156 -21.54 15.07 2.22
N ILE A 157 -20.75 14.07 1.83
CA ILE A 157 -19.71 14.21 0.81
C ILE A 157 -20.33 14.64 -0.53
N THR A 158 -21.39 13.93 -0.95
CA THR A 158 -22.07 14.20 -2.23
C THR A 158 -22.68 15.58 -2.24
N SER A 159 -23.29 16.01 -1.13
CA SER A 159 -23.90 17.33 -1.00
C SER A 159 -22.84 18.44 -1.02
N HIS A 160 -21.68 18.20 -0.39
CA HIS A 160 -20.60 19.19 -0.29
C HIS A 160 -19.83 19.35 -1.61
N PHE A 161 -19.47 18.25 -2.28
CA PHE A 161 -18.64 18.28 -3.49
C PHE A 161 -19.42 18.20 -4.80
N GLY A 162 -20.74 17.97 -4.74
CA GLY A 162 -21.60 17.76 -5.91
C GLY A 162 -21.37 16.42 -6.62
N ARG A 163 -20.57 15.52 -6.04
CA ARG A 163 -20.21 14.22 -6.60
C ARG A 163 -19.88 13.24 -5.49
N ALA A 164 -20.24 11.99 -5.67
CA ALA A 164 -19.81 10.92 -4.77
C ALA A 164 -18.31 10.63 -4.92
N PRO A 165 -17.68 9.96 -3.93
CA PRO A 165 -16.29 9.54 -4.03
C PRO A 165 -15.98 8.72 -5.29
N THR A 166 -14.97 9.15 -6.03
CA THR A 166 -14.41 8.41 -7.18
C THR A 166 -13.15 7.65 -6.79
N ILE A 167 -12.49 8.04 -5.69
CA ILE A 167 -11.30 7.35 -5.19
C ILE A 167 -11.52 7.07 -3.70
N ILE A 168 -11.35 5.83 -3.26
CA ILE A 168 -11.49 5.45 -1.84
C ILE A 168 -10.18 4.88 -1.35
N ILE A 169 -9.62 5.46 -0.30
CA ILE A 169 -8.40 5.03 0.37
C ILE A 169 -8.78 4.42 1.71
N LEU A 170 -8.81 3.08 1.75
CA LEU A 170 -9.06 2.26 2.93
C LEU A 170 -7.79 2.21 3.79
N ASN A 171 -7.61 3.25 4.61
CA ASN A 171 -6.38 3.49 5.39
C ASN A 171 -6.54 3.28 6.90
N ALA A 172 -7.73 3.47 7.45
CA ALA A 172 -7.98 3.29 8.88
C ALA A 172 -7.52 1.90 9.37
N GLY A 173 -6.92 1.87 10.56
CA GLY A 173 -6.54 0.61 11.18
C GLY A 173 -6.08 0.76 12.62
N VAL A 174 -6.21 -0.34 13.37
CA VAL A 174 -5.85 -0.46 14.78
C VAL A 174 -4.96 -1.68 15.01
N CYS A 175 -4.17 -1.65 16.09
CA CYS A 175 -3.33 -2.75 16.56
C CYS A 175 -3.38 -2.78 18.08
N ARG A 176 -3.52 -3.98 18.67
CA ARG A 176 -3.57 -4.16 20.14
C ARG A 176 -2.26 -4.61 20.74
N GLY A 177 -1.38 -5.26 19.96
CA GLY A 177 -0.02 -5.58 20.39
C GLY A 177 0.10 -6.57 21.55
N LYS A 178 -0.87 -7.48 21.71
CA LYS A 178 -0.93 -8.45 22.82
C LYS A 178 -0.58 -9.87 22.36
N PRO A 179 0.10 -10.68 23.20
CA PRO A 179 0.18 -12.13 23.02
C PRO A 179 -1.23 -12.77 23.00
N ILE A 180 -1.37 -13.95 22.38
CA ILE A 180 -2.66 -14.67 22.26
C ILE A 180 -3.34 -14.86 23.63
N LEU A 181 -2.58 -15.29 24.64
CA LEU A 181 -3.13 -15.54 25.98
C LEU A 181 -3.53 -14.28 26.76
N SER A 182 -3.13 -13.09 26.29
CA SER A 182 -3.44 -11.81 26.94
C SER A 182 -4.43 -10.97 26.13
N ALA A 183 -4.69 -11.32 24.87
CA ALA A 183 -5.66 -10.66 24.03
C ALA A 183 -7.07 -11.12 24.41
N THR A 184 -7.98 -10.17 24.65
CA THR A 184 -9.40 -10.47 24.88
C THR A 184 -10.12 -10.68 23.55
N ALA A 185 -11.30 -11.31 23.58
CA ALA A 185 -12.15 -11.41 22.39
C ALA A 185 -12.48 -10.02 21.81
N ALA A 186 -12.76 -9.05 22.67
CA ALA A 186 -13.01 -7.66 22.28
C ALA A 186 -11.80 -7.01 21.58
N ASP A 187 -10.58 -7.29 22.03
CA ASP A 187 -9.35 -6.83 21.36
C ASP A 187 -9.28 -7.33 19.91
N VAL A 188 -9.51 -8.64 19.71
CA VAL A 188 -9.46 -9.28 18.39
C VAL A 188 -10.60 -8.80 17.50
N SER A 189 -11.83 -8.76 18.03
CA SER A 189 -13.01 -8.27 17.31
C SER A 189 -12.83 -6.82 16.86
N LEU A 190 -12.29 -5.93 17.70
CA LEU A 190 -12.00 -4.56 17.31
C LEU A 190 -11.00 -4.51 16.14
N THR A 191 -9.90 -5.27 16.21
CA THR A 191 -8.90 -5.34 15.14
C THR A 191 -9.53 -5.80 13.82
N PHE A 192 -10.35 -6.85 13.83
CA PHE A 192 -11.01 -7.34 12.60
C PHE A 192 -12.12 -6.42 12.11
N ASN A 193 -12.94 -5.88 13.01
CA ASN A 193 -14.04 -4.97 12.63
C ASN A 193 -13.50 -3.73 11.94
N VAL A 194 -12.44 -3.13 12.47
CA VAL A 194 -11.84 -1.92 11.88
C VAL A 194 -10.98 -2.24 10.67
N ASN A 195 -10.10 -3.24 10.71
CA ASN A 195 -9.12 -3.45 9.64
C ASN A 195 -9.67 -4.27 8.45
N VAL A 196 -10.77 -5.02 8.65
CA VAL A 196 -11.29 -5.98 7.66
C VAL A 196 -12.76 -5.72 7.37
N ILE A 197 -13.65 -5.88 8.34
CA ILE A 197 -15.10 -5.83 8.12
C ILE A 197 -15.53 -4.46 7.59
N SER A 198 -14.95 -3.39 8.12
CA SER A 198 -15.19 -2.02 7.63
C SER A 198 -14.89 -1.88 6.12
N ASN A 199 -13.90 -2.58 5.57
CA ASN A 199 -13.59 -2.52 4.13
C ASN A 199 -14.74 -3.07 3.29
N TYR A 200 -15.37 -4.16 3.74
CA TYR A 200 -16.55 -4.73 3.10
C TYR A 200 -17.73 -3.77 3.22
N THR A 201 -17.99 -3.23 4.42
CA THR A 201 -19.09 -2.29 4.65
C THR A 201 -18.92 -1.02 3.79
N MET A 202 -17.71 -0.47 3.74
CA MET A 202 -17.35 0.66 2.88
C MET A 202 -17.58 0.34 1.40
N MET A 203 -17.12 -0.81 0.90
CA MET A 203 -17.35 -1.15 -0.51
C MET A 203 -18.83 -1.37 -0.81
N ARG A 204 -19.61 -1.96 0.09
CA ARG A 204 -21.06 -2.05 -0.11
C ARG A 204 -21.73 -0.69 -0.26
N GLU A 205 -21.25 0.33 0.45
CA GLU A 205 -21.81 1.68 0.38
C GLU A 205 -21.36 2.47 -0.86
N PHE A 206 -20.07 2.41 -1.22
CA PHE A 206 -19.49 3.33 -2.21
C PHE A 206 -19.18 2.69 -3.58
N LEU A 207 -18.96 1.37 -3.64
CA LEU A 207 -18.62 0.67 -4.89
C LEU A 207 -19.73 0.70 -5.97
N PRO A 208 -21.04 0.65 -5.64
CA PRO A 208 -22.10 0.59 -6.67
C PRO A 208 -22.03 1.73 -7.70
N GLN A 209 -21.66 2.94 -7.26
CA GLN A 209 -21.52 4.08 -8.17
C GLN A 209 -20.29 3.96 -9.07
N MET A 210 -19.15 3.50 -8.53
CA MET A 210 -17.94 3.26 -9.33
C MET A 210 -18.17 2.21 -10.41
N VAL A 211 -18.90 1.13 -10.06
CA VAL A 211 -19.29 0.08 -11.01
C VAL A 211 -20.22 0.64 -12.08
N LYS A 212 -21.26 1.38 -11.69
CA LYS A 212 -22.22 1.99 -12.63
C LYS A 212 -21.54 2.94 -13.61
N GLU A 213 -20.62 3.77 -13.14
CA GLU A 213 -19.84 4.69 -13.98
C GLU A 213 -18.69 3.97 -14.72
N ASN A 214 -18.36 2.75 -14.30
CA ASN A 214 -17.17 2.00 -14.68
C ASN A 214 -15.94 2.94 -14.61
N HIS A 215 -15.76 3.59 -13.46
CA HIS A 215 -14.73 4.59 -13.22
C HIS A 215 -14.48 4.73 -11.71
N GLY A 216 -13.23 4.96 -11.35
CA GLY A 216 -12.81 5.19 -9.97
C GLY A 216 -11.68 4.29 -9.52
N MET A 217 -11.25 4.44 -8.27
CA MET A 217 -10.12 3.70 -7.70
C MET A 217 -10.35 3.30 -6.25
N VAL A 218 -9.99 2.07 -5.89
CA VAL A 218 -9.94 1.60 -4.50
C VAL A 218 -8.50 1.34 -4.11
N VAL A 219 -8.00 2.03 -3.09
CA VAL A 219 -6.66 1.87 -2.52
C VAL A 219 -6.78 1.18 -1.17
N THR A 220 -6.24 -0.03 -1.05
CA THR A 220 -6.21 -0.79 0.20
C THR A 220 -4.87 -0.63 0.88
N VAL A 221 -4.85 0.00 2.06
CA VAL A 221 -3.61 0.14 2.86
C VAL A 221 -3.45 -1.07 3.78
N ALA A 222 -2.70 -2.05 3.28
CA ALA A 222 -2.33 -3.25 4.00
C ALA A 222 -1.01 -3.02 4.77
N SER A 223 -0.14 -4.03 4.82
CA SER A 223 1.17 -3.97 5.48
C SER A 223 2.01 -5.16 5.06
N SER A 224 3.34 -5.06 5.17
CA SER A 224 4.22 -6.23 5.10
C SER A 224 3.88 -7.30 6.14
N ALA A 225 3.19 -6.93 7.22
CA ALA A 225 2.65 -7.86 8.21
C ALA A 225 1.65 -8.87 7.61
N ALA A 226 1.09 -8.59 6.42
CA ALA A 226 0.30 -9.56 5.68
C ALA A 226 1.10 -10.82 5.31
N TYR A 227 2.43 -10.71 5.14
CA TYR A 227 3.29 -11.84 4.75
C TYR A 227 4.11 -12.40 5.91
N VAL A 228 4.56 -11.53 6.81
CA VAL A 228 5.47 -11.89 7.91
C VAL A 228 4.93 -11.40 9.25
N THR A 229 4.65 -12.33 10.16
CA THR A 229 4.07 -12.05 11.47
C THR A 229 5.12 -12.10 12.57
N ALA A 230 5.15 -11.06 13.42
CA ALA A 230 5.96 -11.03 14.63
C ALA A 230 5.13 -11.47 15.87
N PRO A 231 5.78 -11.93 16.96
CA PRO A 231 5.10 -12.15 18.24
C PRO A 231 4.33 -10.90 18.70
N LYS A 232 3.18 -11.12 19.35
CA LYS A 232 2.22 -10.08 19.78
C LYS A 232 1.48 -9.32 18.65
N MET A 233 1.58 -9.76 17.39
CA MET A 233 0.85 -9.17 16.25
C MET A 233 -0.07 -10.16 15.54
N ALA A 234 -0.50 -11.23 16.22
CA ALA A 234 -1.26 -12.30 15.56
C ALA A 234 -2.57 -11.79 14.95
N ASP A 235 -3.37 -11.04 15.71
CA ASP A 235 -4.62 -10.41 15.28
C ASP A 235 -4.38 -9.38 14.17
N TYR A 236 -3.40 -8.50 14.35
CA TYR A 236 -3.07 -7.46 13.37
C TYR A 236 -2.58 -8.05 12.05
N ALA A 237 -1.62 -8.98 12.08
CA ALA A 237 -1.09 -9.62 10.88
C ALA A 237 -2.16 -10.43 10.15
N ALA A 238 -3.00 -11.17 10.88
CA ALA A 238 -4.14 -11.86 10.30
C ALA A 238 -5.12 -10.88 9.62
N SER A 239 -5.42 -9.75 10.26
CA SER A 239 -6.28 -8.72 9.67
C SER A 239 -5.68 -8.09 8.41
N LYS A 240 -4.37 -7.87 8.36
CA LYS A 240 -3.68 -7.32 7.17
C LYS A 240 -3.55 -8.34 6.05
N ALA A 241 -3.42 -9.63 6.36
CA ALA A 241 -3.53 -10.71 5.38
C ALA A 241 -4.95 -10.79 4.81
N ALA A 242 -5.98 -10.69 5.66
CA ALA A 242 -7.37 -10.64 5.21
C ALA A 242 -7.67 -9.42 4.32
N ALA A 243 -7.14 -8.24 4.67
CA ALA A 243 -7.28 -7.03 3.84
C ALA A 243 -6.60 -7.18 2.47
N LEU A 244 -5.45 -7.86 2.39
CA LEU A 244 -4.80 -8.19 1.12
C LEU A 244 -5.66 -9.14 0.28
N SER A 245 -6.18 -10.22 0.87
CA SER A 245 -7.06 -11.15 0.15
C SER A 245 -8.37 -10.50 -0.28
N PHE A 246 -8.92 -9.59 0.52
CA PHE A 246 -10.06 -8.75 0.14
C PHE A 246 -9.74 -7.91 -1.10
N HIS A 247 -8.57 -7.27 -1.14
CA HIS A 247 -8.15 -6.48 -2.30
C HIS A 247 -8.03 -7.33 -3.58
N GLU A 248 -7.44 -8.52 -3.47
CA GLU A 248 -7.32 -9.47 -4.59
C GLU A 248 -8.70 -9.92 -5.08
N GLY A 249 -9.61 -10.27 -4.16
CA GLY A 249 -10.99 -10.64 -4.48
C GLY A 249 -11.76 -9.52 -5.17
N LEU A 250 -11.73 -8.31 -4.60
CA LEU A 250 -12.38 -7.13 -5.20
C LEU A 250 -11.86 -6.85 -6.61
N THR A 251 -10.54 -6.95 -6.81
CA THR A 251 -9.92 -6.74 -8.13
C THR A 251 -10.46 -7.73 -9.16
N ALA A 252 -10.63 -9.00 -8.79
CA ALA A 252 -11.20 -10.01 -9.67
C ALA A 252 -12.69 -9.74 -9.95
N GLU A 253 -13.49 -9.48 -8.91
CA GLU A 253 -14.94 -9.25 -9.02
C GLU A 253 -15.28 -8.04 -9.90
N LEU A 254 -14.50 -6.95 -9.81
CA LEU A 254 -14.67 -5.76 -10.66
C LEU A 254 -14.72 -6.11 -12.15
N VAL A 255 -13.92 -7.08 -12.58
CA VAL A 255 -13.88 -7.51 -13.98
C VAL A 255 -14.91 -8.60 -14.25
N SER A 256 -14.89 -9.67 -13.46
CA SER A 256 -15.61 -10.91 -13.78
C SER A 256 -17.08 -10.91 -13.37
N VAL A 257 -17.44 -10.15 -12.33
CA VAL A 257 -18.80 -10.11 -11.76
C VAL A 257 -19.50 -8.82 -12.15
N TYR A 258 -18.81 -7.67 -12.02
CA TYR A 258 -19.42 -6.36 -12.16
C TYR A 258 -19.26 -5.73 -13.55
N ASN A 259 -18.46 -6.34 -14.45
CA ASN A 259 -18.16 -5.82 -15.78
C ASN A 259 -17.69 -4.34 -15.76
N ALA A 260 -16.85 -4.01 -14.77
CA ALA A 260 -16.32 -2.67 -14.53
C ALA A 260 -14.77 -2.65 -14.61
N PRO A 261 -14.16 -3.02 -15.77
CA PRO A 261 -12.71 -3.20 -15.89
C PRO A 261 -11.89 -1.89 -15.79
N ARG A 262 -12.54 -0.72 -15.81
CA ARG A 262 -11.87 0.58 -15.67
C ARG A 262 -11.77 1.03 -14.22
N VAL A 263 -12.53 0.45 -13.29
CA VAL A 263 -12.35 0.70 -11.86
C VAL A 263 -11.00 0.13 -11.43
N ARG A 264 -10.13 1.01 -10.93
CA ARG A 264 -8.74 0.69 -10.57
C ARG A 264 -8.65 0.18 -9.14
N THR A 265 -7.64 -0.65 -8.90
CA THR A 265 -7.33 -1.11 -7.56
C THR A 265 -5.84 -0.94 -7.30
N ALA A 266 -5.50 -0.42 -6.13
CA ALA A 266 -4.12 -0.39 -5.66
C ALA A 266 -4.00 -0.95 -4.26
N VAL A 267 -2.91 -1.66 -3.98
CA VAL A 267 -2.58 -2.12 -2.64
C VAL A 267 -1.27 -1.52 -2.18
N VAL A 268 -1.25 -1.12 -0.91
CA VAL A 268 -0.07 -0.56 -0.25
C VAL A 268 0.44 -1.58 0.76
N LEU A 269 1.68 -2.01 0.58
CA LEU A 269 2.39 -2.98 1.40
C LEU A 269 3.63 -2.32 1.98
N GLN A 270 3.42 -1.52 3.02
CA GLN A 270 4.48 -0.83 3.73
C GLN A 270 5.02 -1.65 4.90
N GLY A 271 6.33 -1.49 5.13
CA GLY A 271 7.00 -1.90 6.36
C GLY A 271 6.70 -0.97 7.53
N TYR A 272 7.51 -1.08 8.58
CA TYR A 272 7.38 -0.22 9.74
C TYR A 272 7.52 1.25 9.35
N THR A 273 6.50 2.04 9.72
CA THR A 273 6.41 3.47 9.46
C THR A 273 6.31 4.21 10.78
N LYS A 274 7.08 5.28 10.94
CA LYS A 274 7.17 6.09 12.18
C LYS A 274 5.87 6.86 12.44
N THR A 275 4.86 6.18 12.97
CA THR A 275 3.54 6.74 13.30
C THR A 275 3.22 6.48 14.76
N ALA A 276 2.27 7.24 15.34
CA ALA A 276 1.85 6.98 16.71
C ALA A 276 1.24 5.57 16.90
N LEU A 277 0.69 4.95 15.85
CA LEU A 277 0.18 3.57 15.91
C LEU A 277 1.27 2.54 16.25
N PHE A 278 2.52 2.80 15.88
CA PHE A 278 3.66 1.91 16.12
C PHE A 278 4.75 2.56 16.98
N GLN A 279 4.37 3.47 17.87
CA GLN A 279 5.30 4.00 18.87
C GLN A 279 5.89 2.85 19.72
N GLY A 280 7.20 2.91 19.97
CA GLY A 280 7.93 1.87 20.71
C GLY A 280 8.22 0.59 19.93
N PHE A 281 7.95 0.54 18.61
CA PHE A 281 8.28 -0.60 17.77
C PHE A 281 9.81 -0.70 17.55
N GLY A 282 10.40 -1.79 18.02
CA GLY A 282 11.84 -1.99 18.13
C GLY A 282 12.52 -2.47 16.84
N VAL A 283 12.36 -1.74 15.74
CA VAL A 283 13.13 -1.99 14.51
C VAL A 283 14.47 -1.27 14.61
N LYS A 284 15.56 -2.01 14.44
CA LYS A 284 16.90 -1.43 14.30
C LYS A 284 16.99 -0.74 12.94
N GLU A 285 17.64 0.42 12.89
CA GLU A 285 18.06 0.99 11.61
C GLU A 285 18.93 -0.03 10.86
N GLY A 286 18.71 -0.14 9.55
CA GLY A 286 19.37 -1.16 8.76
C GLY A 286 19.24 -0.89 7.28
N PHE A 287 20.24 -1.36 6.53
CA PHE A 287 20.33 -1.15 5.09
C PHE A 287 19.19 -1.81 4.30
N VAL A 288 18.67 -2.96 4.75
CA VAL A 288 17.67 -3.74 4.01
C VAL A 288 16.23 -3.36 4.37
N ALA A 289 15.96 -2.97 5.61
CA ALA A 289 14.60 -2.70 6.06
C ALA A 289 14.57 -1.48 6.99
N PRO A 290 14.91 -0.28 6.48
CA PRO A 290 14.91 0.91 7.31
C PRO A 290 13.47 1.27 7.75
N PRO A 291 13.31 1.87 8.94
CA PRO A 291 12.04 2.46 9.34
C PRO A 291 11.67 3.60 8.38
N LEU A 292 10.45 3.56 7.84
CA LEU A 292 9.98 4.53 6.87
C LEU A 292 9.47 5.82 7.53
N GLU A 293 9.73 6.94 6.89
CA GLU A 293 9.06 8.20 7.22
C GLU A 293 7.61 8.20 6.72
N VAL A 294 6.73 8.86 7.47
CA VAL A 294 5.30 8.96 7.12
C VAL A 294 5.11 9.57 5.73
N ASP A 295 5.90 10.62 5.44
CA ASP A 295 5.88 11.29 4.14
C ASP A 295 6.27 10.38 2.98
N THR A 296 7.20 9.44 3.18
CA THR A 296 7.61 8.50 2.12
C THR A 296 6.47 7.57 1.73
N VAL A 297 5.75 7.05 2.73
CA VAL A 297 4.59 6.19 2.48
C VAL A 297 3.44 6.99 1.86
N ALA A 298 3.14 8.16 2.42
CA ALA A 298 2.09 9.04 1.90
C ALA A 298 2.37 9.46 0.45
N GLU A 299 3.61 9.83 0.14
CA GLU A 299 4.03 10.19 -1.21
C GLU A 299 3.90 8.99 -2.18
N GLY A 300 4.24 7.77 -1.74
CA GLY A 300 4.02 6.56 -2.52
C GLY A 300 2.55 6.32 -2.86
N ILE A 301 1.65 6.51 -1.88
CA ILE A 301 0.19 6.40 -2.07
C ILE A 301 -0.29 7.47 -3.06
N VAL A 302 0.08 8.73 -2.85
CA VAL A 302 -0.37 9.84 -3.72
C VAL A 302 0.17 9.67 -5.14
N ARG A 303 1.41 9.23 -5.32
CA ARG A 303 1.96 8.92 -6.66
C ARG A 303 1.19 7.80 -7.35
N GLN A 304 0.78 6.76 -6.62
CA GLN A 304 -0.03 5.69 -7.19
C GLN A 304 -1.43 6.20 -7.57
N VAL A 305 -2.08 6.96 -6.70
CA VAL A 305 -3.39 7.58 -7.02
C VAL A 305 -3.29 8.44 -8.26
N LEU A 306 -2.33 9.37 -8.31
CA LEU A 306 -2.13 10.28 -9.43
C LEU A 306 -1.68 9.60 -10.73
N SER A 307 -1.26 8.33 -10.68
CA SER A 307 -1.00 7.57 -11.90
C SER A 307 -2.28 7.23 -12.67
N GLY A 308 -3.44 7.21 -11.99
CA GLY A 308 -4.72 6.78 -12.57
C GLY A 308 -4.77 5.29 -12.93
N GLU A 309 -3.82 4.50 -12.42
CA GLU A 309 -3.65 3.09 -12.75
C GLU A 309 -3.73 2.19 -11.53
N SER A 310 -4.12 0.93 -11.76
CA SER A 310 -3.99 -0.13 -10.77
C SER A 310 -2.51 -0.44 -10.50
N GLY A 311 -2.17 -0.87 -9.28
CA GLY A 311 -0.78 -1.09 -8.93
C GLY A 311 -0.51 -1.60 -7.52
N GLN A 312 0.75 -1.93 -7.25
CA GLN A 312 1.22 -2.34 -5.93
C GLN A 312 2.33 -1.42 -5.45
N VAL A 313 2.05 -0.67 -4.38
CA VAL A 313 3.00 0.20 -3.69
C VAL A 313 3.64 -0.61 -2.57
N VAL A 314 4.87 -1.06 -2.78
CA VAL A 314 5.61 -1.83 -1.77
C VAL A 314 6.80 -1.00 -1.30
N LEU A 315 6.83 -0.70 0.00
CA LEU A 315 7.82 0.18 0.60
C LEU A 315 8.36 -0.46 1.89
N PRO A 316 9.69 -0.55 2.10
CA PRO A 316 10.75 -0.31 1.11
C PRO A 316 10.66 -1.30 -0.06
N GLY A 317 11.15 -0.90 -1.23
CA GLY A 317 11.03 -1.65 -2.49
C GLY A 317 11.66 -3.05 -2.45
N VAL A 318 12.69 -3.25 -1.63
CA VAL A 318 13.29 -4.57 -1.34
C VAL A 318 12.30 -5.60 -0.78
N TYR A 319 11.19 -5.18 -0.17
CA TYR A 319 10.15 -6.09 0.29
C TYR A 319 9.46 -6.82 -0.88
N LYS A 320 9.51 -6.27 -2.11
CA LYS A 320 9.04 -7.01 -3.30
C LYS A 320 9.82 -8.30 -3.51
N LEU A 321 11.11 -8.32 -3.19
CA LEU A 321 11.94 -9.52 -3.29
C LEU A 321 11.79 -10.42 -2.06
N MET A 322 11.76 -9.84 -0.86
CA MET A 322 11.83 -10.63 0.38
C MET A 322 10.45 -11.01 0.94
N ALA A 323 9.60 -10.04 1.22
CA ALA A 323 8.35 -10.27 1.95
C ALA A 323 7.34 -11.10 1.14
N LEU A 324 7.22 -10.83 -0.17
CA LEU A 324 6.31 -11.56 -1.05
C LEU A 324 6.67 -13.05 -1.16
N HIS A 325 7.96 -13.39 -1.19
CA HIS A 325 8.44 -14.76 -1.29
C HIS A 325 8.65 -15.43 0.08
N TRP A 326 8.44 -14.69 1.18
CA TRP A 326 8.73 -15.18 2.52
C TRP A 326 7.97 -16.46 2.85
N ARG A 327 6.70 -16.54 2.42
CA ARG A 327 5.84 -17.71 2.64
C ARG A 327 6.28 -18.94 1.84
N SER A 328 7.11 -18.76 0.81
CA SER A 328 7.66 -19.84 -0.02
C SER A 328 9.03 -20.35 0.47
N MET A 329 9.63 -19.71 1.47
CA MET A 329 10.93 -20.14 2.03
C MET A 329 10.81 -21.42 2.87
N PRO A 330 11.89 -22.19 3.08
CA PRO A 330 11.87 -23.34 3.98
C PRO A 330 11.38 -22.99 5.40
N ASN A 331 10.59 -23.89 6.01
CA ASN A 331 9.96 -23.64 7.32
C ASN A 331 10.95 -23.29 8.43
N TRP A 332 12.17 -23.84 8.39
CA TRP A 332 13.21 -23.53 9.39
C TRP A 332 13.65 -22.06 9.32
N MET A 333 13.77 -21.48 8.12
CA MET A 333 14.09 -20.05 7.94
C MET A 333 12.95 -19.18 8.45
N GLN A 334 11.72 -19.55 8.06
CA GLN A 334 10.52 -18.81 8.47
C GLN A 334 10.37 -18.83 10.00
N HIS A 335 10.51 -20.00 10.62
CA HIS A 335 10.40 -20.18 12.06
C HIS A 335 11.49 -19.40 12.80
N GLY A 336 12.76 -19.57 12.39
CA GLY A 336 13.89 -18.89 13.02
C GLY A 336 13.75 -17.37 13.00
N ALA A 337 13.31 -16.78 11.88
CA ALA A 337 13.09 -15.34 11.83
C ALA A 337 11.91 -14.89 12.70
N ARG A 338 10.77 -15.59 12.65
CA ARG A 338 9.57 -15.21 13.45
C ARG A 338 9.84 -15.27 14.95
N VAL A 339 10.50 -16.33 15.41
CA VAL A 339 10.86 -16.48 16.83
C VAL A 339 11.93 -15.47 17.25
N GLY A 340 12.85 -15.13 16.34
CA GLY A 340 13.87 -14.10 16.59
C GLY A 340 13.35 -12.66 16.63
N MET A 341 12.12 -12.38 16.18
CA MET A 341 11.56 -11.03 16.15
C MET A 341 11.12 -10.56 17.54
N ASN A 342 11.75 -9.49 18.03
CA ASN A 342 11.40 -8.83 19.30
C ASN A 342 10.89 -7.39 19.12
N VAL A 343 10.35 -7.07 17.94
CA VAL A 343 9.94 -5.72 17.54
C VAL A 343 8.78 -5.15 18.38
N MET A 344 7.96 -6.00 19.01
CA MET A 344 6.84 -5.59 19.88
C MET A 344 7.19 -5.60 21.38
N LYS A 345 8.48 -5.67 21.74
CA LYS A 345 8.87 -5.77 23.17
C LYS A 345 8.48 -4.52 23.96
N ASN A 346 8.74 -3.33 23.41
CA ASN A 346 8.53 -2.02 24.06
C ASN A 346 7.39 -1.22 23.41
N TRP A 347 6.55 -1.88 22.61
CA TRP A 347 5.51 -1.20 21.86
C TRP A 347 4.44 -0.64 22.80
N ASN A 348 4.07 0.62 22.57
CA ASN A 348 3.05 1.37 23.31
C ASN A 348 2.25 2.27 22.36
N GLY A 349 2.02 1.77 21.13
CA GLY A 349 1.34 2.51 20.09
C GLY A 349 -0.09 2.89 20.43
N ARG A 350 -0.63 3.84 19.66
CA ARG A 350 -1.96 4.43 19.85
C ARG A 350 -3.05 3.36 20.01
N GLN A 351 -3.85 3.51 21.06
CA GLN A 351 -5.05 2.72 21.32
C GLN A 351 -6.30 3.54 21.03
N VAL A 352 -7.36 2.89 20.57
CA VAL A 352 -8.70 3.50 20.43
C VAL A 352 -9.56 2.92 21.55
N GLU A 353 -9.91 3.76 22.52
CA GLU A 353 -10.79 3.43 23.65
C GLU A 353 -12.17 4.05 23.36
N GLY A 354 -13.25 3.26 23.43
CA GLY A 354 -14.63 3.75 23.26
C GLY A 354 -15.48 3.09 22.15
N LEU A 355 -14.88 2.42 21.15
CA LEU A 355 -15.66 1.64 20.16
C LEU A 355 -16.22 0.32 20.72
N LEU A 356 -15.73 -0.11 21.88
CA LEU A 356 -16.09 -1.39 22.49
C LEU A 356 -17.32 -1.32 23.42
N THR A 357 -17.73 -0.12 23.84
CA THR A 357 -18.72 0.06 24.91
C THR A 357 -20.17 0.14 24.43
N GLU A 358 -20.43 0.32 23.13
CA GLU A 358 -21.80 0.53 22.62
C GLU A 358 -22.41 -0.72 21.94
N GLY A 359 -21.64 -1.78 21.71
CA GLY A 359 -22.10 -2.96 20.94
C GLY A 359 -22.28 -4.26 21.71
N ALA A 360 -21.92 -4.33 22.99
CA ALA A 360 -22.05 -5.55 23.81
C ALA A 360 -23.46 -5.65 24.44
N GLY A 361 -24.49 -5.53 23.60
CA GLY A 361 -25.85 -5.95 23.92
C GLY A 361 -26.05 -7.41 23.54
N GLU A 362 -26.47 -8.21 24.51
CA GLU A 362 -26.80 -9.65 24.45
C GLU A 362 -27.30 -10.15 23.09
N GLN A 363 -26.50 -10.95 22.36
CA GLN A 363 -27.05 -11.92 21.39
C GLN A 363 -26.18 -13.18 21.29
N GLY A 364 -26.82 -14.32 21.56
CA GLY A 364 -26.55 -15.58 20.85
C GLY A 364 -25.63 -16.59 21.54
N LYS A 365 -26.20 -17.38 22.47
CA LYS A 365 -25.77 -18.77 22.65
C LYS A 365 -26.04 -19.53 21.36
N GLY A 366 -25.04 -19.64 20.49
CA GLY A 366 -25.05 -20.48 19.30
C GLY A 366 -24.02 -21.59 19.46
N VAL A 367 -24.50 -22.81 19.61
CA VAL A 367 -23.72 -24.04 19.66
C VAL A 367 -22.90 -24.18 18.38
N VAL A 368 -21.58 -24.38 18.51
CA VAL A 368 -20.71 -24.74 17.38
C VAL A 368 -20.47 -26.25 17.45
N SER A 369 -20.86 -26.95 16.38
CA SER A 369 -20.52 -28.34 16.09
C SER A 369 -19.11 -28.48 15.53
#